data_AF-A0A3B3Y0P9-F1
#
_entry.id   AF-A0A3B3Y0P9-F1
#
_cell.length_a   1.000
_cell.length_b   1.000
_cell.length_c   1.000
_cell.angle_alpha   90.00
_cell.angle_beta   90.00
_cell.angle_gamma   90.00
#
_symmetry.space_group_name_H-M   'P 1'
#
loop_
_entity.id
_entity.type
_entity.pdbx_description
1 polymer ?
#
loop_
_entity_poly.entity_id
_entity_poly.type
_entity_poly.pdbx_seq_one_letter_code
_entity_poly.pdbx_strand_id
1 'polypeptide(L)'
;MIEVEDPDEGENGKTELQIVPGNTSFAVDSIQRMLHTTTNLDREVTDCHELYLAVSDNGRPVALTSSARVTIFIEDINDNNPKVILPSSNYSCLVVSPGTPVGTNVTKVYAIDEDSGVNSEITYSVVAPKSVQQNSPFQVDSKSGNISLRQELLQEDMGMHNLFIVVRDNGKPTPLYTTVWINLLVNKSTDQCHLDRAPTWTGRSDWVESASMSPICEVETARSVQAIYFYLVLCMAVVTVVLFFTTACLFLKHRKCPPKKKTGHTEENEIPLRIKDKYYSDE
;
A
#
# COMPACT_ATOMS: atom_id res chain seq x y z
N MET A 1 38.77 7.81 -19.31
CA MET A 1 39.45 8.04 -20.59
C MET A 1 40.29 6.82 -20.87
N ILE A 2 40.23 6.28 -22.09
CA ILE A 2 41.01 5.10 -22.50
C ILE A 2 42.30 5.62 -23.14
N GLU A 3 43.44 5.16 -22.65
CA GLU A 3 44.73 5.51 -23.24
C GLU A 3 45.18 4.40 -24.18
N VAL A 4 45.67 4.80 -25.36
CA VAL A 4 46.23 3.91 -26.36
C VAL A 4 47.51 4.58 -26.85
N GLU A 5 48.59 3.81 -26.86
CA GLU A 5 49.89 4.24 -27.36
C GLU A 5 50.29 3.35 -28.52
N ASP A 6 50.68 3.99 -29.63
CA ASP A 6 51.35 3.37 -30.76
C ASP A 6 52.65 4.14 -31.01
N PRO A 7 53.84 3.48 -30.92
CA PRO A 7 55.12 4.15 -31.11
C PRO A 7 55.39 4.67 -32.52
N ASP A 8 54.59 4.26 -33.52
CA ASP A 8 54.83 4.61 -34.91
C ASP A 8 54.43 6.06 -35.24
N GLU A 9 55.06 6.65 -36.25
CA GLU A 9 54.75 8.01 -36.72
C GLU A 9 53.75 8.02 -37.88
N GLY A 10 53.01 9.12 -38.02
CA GLY A 10 52.12 9.34 -39.16
C GLY A 10 50.86 8.46 -39.11
N GLU A 11 50.44 7.91 -40.25
CA GLU A 11 49.25 7.04 -40.31
C GLU A 11 49.44 5.73 -39.53
N ASN A 12 50.65 5.20 -39.46
CA ASN A 12 50.92 3.94 -38.76
C ASN A 12 50.76 4.09 -37.24
N GLY A 13 50.87 5.29 -36.67
CA GLY A 13 50.57 5.53 -35.25
C GLY A 13 49.13 5.99 -34.96
N LYS A 14 48.31 6.19 -36.00
CA LYS A 14 46.91 6.61 -35.82
C LYS A 14 46.04 5.41 -35.51
N THR A 15 45.49 5.38 -34.31
CA THR A 15 44.70 4.24 -33.84
C THR A 15 43.19 4.51 -33.79
N GLU A 16 42.39 3.49 -34.12
CA GLU A 16 40.93 3.48 -34.01
C GLU A 16 40.46 2.45 -32.96
N LEU A 17 39.59 2.87 -32.04
CA LEU A 17 39.01 2.04 -30.99
C LEU A 17 37.62 1.54 -31.37
N GLN A 18 37.34 0.28 -31.02
CA GLN A 18 36.04 -0.35 -31.23
C GLN A 18 35.74 -1.41 -30.15
N ILE A 19 34.46 -1.67 -29.89
CA ILE A 19 34.02 -2.79 -29.06
C ILE A 19 33.78 -4.00 -29.97
N VAL A 20 34.37 -5.16 -29.66
CA VAL A 20 34.31 -6.36 -30.50
C VAL A 20 33.94 -7.60 -29.68
N PRO A 21 32.85 -8.34 -30.01
CA PRO A 21 31.82 -7.95 -30.97
C PRO A 21 31.08 -6.69 -30.48
N GLY A 22 30.43 -5.97 -31.40
CA GLY A 22 29.67 -4.76 -31.06
C GLY A 22 28.66 -4.99 -29.94
N ASN A 23 28.36 -3.94 -29.18
CA ASN A 23 27.45 -3.96 -28.04
C ASN A 23 26.31 -2.96 -28.23
N THR A 24 25.14 -3.24 -27.64
CA THR A 24 23.94 -2.39 -27.76
C THR A 24 23.80 -1.37 -26.64
N SER A 25 24.41 -1.63 -25.48
CA SER A 25 24.31 -0.82 -24.26
C SER A 25 25.52 0.10 -24.04
N PHE A 26 26.64 -0.21 -24.71
CA PHE A 26 27.88 0.55 -24.62
C PHE A 26 28.44 0.87 -26.01
N ALA A 27 28.98 2.07 -26.15
CA ALA A 27 29.74 2.50 -27.33
C ALA A 27 31.03 3.20 -26.91
N VAL A 28 32.03 3.16 -27.79
CA VAL A 28 33.30 3.88 -27.60
C VAL A 28 33.42 4.97 -28.63
N ASP A 29 33.70 6.20 -28.18
CA ASP A 29 34.11 7.29 -29.06
C ASP A 29 35.62 7.18 -29.27
N SER A 30 36.04 6.85 -30.50
CA SER A 30 37.45 6.69 -30.84
C SER A 30 38.22 8.01 -30.89
N ILE A 31 37.54 9.16 -31.06
CA ILE A 31 38.19 10.48 -31.10
C ILE A 31 38.38 10.98 -29.67
N GLN A 32 37.32 10.95 -28.86
CA GLN A 32 37.34 11.38 -27.46
C GLN A 32 37.98 10.35 -26.53
N ARG A 33 38.19 9.11 -27.00
CA ARG A 33 38.70 7.98 -26.23
C ARG A 33 37.87 7.71 -24.98
N MET A 34 36.56 7.77 -25.12
CA MET A 34 35.62 7.58 -24.02
C MET A 34 34.63 6.46 -24.31
N LEU A 35 34.56 5.51 -23.38
CA LEU A 35 33.46 4.57 -23.28
C LEU A 35 32.26 5.29 -22.66
N HIS A 36 31.09 5.13 -23.26
CA HIS A 36 29.84 5.72 -22.78
C HIS A 36 28.69 4.73 -22.99
N THR A 37 27.61 4.95 -22.24
CA THR A 37 26.39 4.16 -22.36
C THR A 37 25.53 4.69 -23.50
N THR A 38 24.86 3.79 -24.21
CA THR A 38 23.90 4.10 -25.28
C THR A 38 22.46 3.85 -24.85
N THR A 39 22.26 3.08 -23.78
CA THR A 39 20.96 2.79 -23.18
C THR A 39 20.99 3.07 -21.67
N ASN A 40 19.81 3.11 -21.06
CA ASN A 40 19.72 3.01 -19.60
C ASN A 40 20.25 1.65 -19.16
N LEU A 41 20.95 1.64 -18.04
CA LEU A 41 21.45 0.45 -17.39
C LEU A 41 20.59 0.18 -16.16
N ASP A 42 20.38 -1.09 -15.88
CA ASP A 42 19.51 -1.59 -14.82
C ASP A 42 20.29 -2.73 -14.13
N ARG A 43 20.64 -2.52 -12.86
CA ARG A 43 21.50 -3.43 -12.12
C ARG A 43 20.74 -4.71 -11.74
N GLU A 44 19.44 -4.59 -11.50
CA GLU A 44 18.53 -5.69 -11.17
C GLU A 44 18.40 -6.64 -12.35
N VAL A 45 18.57 -6.15 -13.58
CA VAL A 45 18.64 -6.97 -14.80
C VAL A 45 20.04 -7.50 -15.07
N THR A 46 21.08 -6.66 -15.05
CA THR A 46 22.47 -7.07 -15.28
C THR A 46 23.43 -6.16 -14.52
N ASP A 47 24.12 -6.72 -13.52
CA ASP A 47 25.03 -6.00 -12.63
C ASP A 47 26.47 -5.92 -13.17
N CYS A 48 26.82 -6.74 -14.16
CA CYS A 48 28.17 -6.88 -14.68
C CYS A 48 28.18 -7.09 -16.20
N HIS A 49 28.95 -6.27 -16.90
CA HIS A 49 29.19 -6.40 -18.33
C HIS A 49 30.67 -6.64 -18.62
N GLU A 50 30.97 -7.67 -19.41
CA GLU A 50 32.30 -7.89 -19.97
C GLU A 50 32.34 -7.46 -21.43
N LEU A 51 33.19 -6.48 -21.73
CA LEU A 51 33.44 -5.98 -23.07
C LEU A 51 34.89 -6.30 -23.47
N TYR A 52 35.12 -6.44 -24.78
CA TYR A 52 36.47 -6.46 -25.33
C TYR A 52 36.64 -5.22 -26.21
N LEU A 53 37.55 -4.34 -25.80
CA LEU A 53 37.97 -3.22 -26.61
C LEU A 53 39.10 -3.68 -27.51
N ALA A 54 38.93 -3.53 -28.82
CA ALA A 54 39.98 -3.71 -29.78
C ALA A 54 40.43 -2.34 -30.30
N VAL A 55 41.72 -2.24 -30.55
CA VAL A 55 42.34 -1.09 -31.18
C VAL A 55 43.07 -1.54 -32.43
N SER A 56 42.99 -0.76 -33.50
CA SER A 56 43.70 -0.98 -34.75
C SER A 56 44.48 0.27 -35.12
N ASP A 57 45.71 0.13 -35.57
CA ASP A 57 46.40 1.23 -36.26
C ASP A 57 45.87 1.40 -37.71
N ASN A 58 46.38 2.41 -38.43
CA ASN A 58 46.12 2.60 -39.87
C ASN A 58 47.31 2.14 -40.74
N GLY A 59 48.08 1.17 -40.27
CA GLY A 59 49.22 0.58 -40.96
C GLY A 59 48.86 0.05 -42.35
N ARG A 60 49.76 0.23 -43.32
CA ARG A 60 49.65 -0.33 -44.68
C ARG A 60 50.90 -1.14 -45.04
N PRO A 61 50.77 -2.33 -45.66
CA PRO A 61 49.55 -2.93 -46.21
C PRO A 61 48.65 -3.65 -45.18
N VAL A 62 49.13 -3.85 -43.96
CA VAL A 62 48.41 -4.55 -42.89
C VAL A 62 48.37 -3.65 -41.66
N ALA A 63 47.19 -3.55 -41.05
CA ALA A 63 47.01 -2.88 -39.77
C ALA A 63 47.31 -3.83 -38.61
N LEU A 64 47.99 -3.36 -37.57
CA LEU A 64 48.18 -4.12 -36.34
C LEU A 64 47.03 -3.86 -35.37
N THR A 65 46.69 -4.88 -34.59
CA THR A 65 45.60 -4.81 -33.63
C THR A 65 46.01 -5.31 -32.26
N SER A 66 45.41 -4.74 -31.23
CA SER A 66 45.52 -5.18 -29.84
C SER A 66 44.14 -5.16 -29.21
N SER A 67 43.93 -5.95 -28.15
CA SER A 67 42.66 -5.96 -27.44
C SER A 67 42.84 -6.08 -25.93
N ALA A 68 41.88 -5.51 -25.21
CA ALA A 68 41.81 -5.52 -23.76
C ALA A 68 40.39 -5.85 -23.30
N ARG A 69 40.29 -6.66 -22.24
CA ARG A 69 39.01 -6.94 -21.57
C ARG A 69 38.70 -5.81 -20.58
N VAL A 70 37.47 -5.32 -20.64
CA VAL A 70 36.92 -4.32 -19.73
C VAL A 70 35.73 -4.93 -19.00
N THR A 71 35.80 -4.97 -17.68
CA THR A 71 34.67 -5.39 -16.83
C THR A 71 34.04 -4.14 -16.24
N ILE A 72 32.74 -3.98 -16.46
CA ILE A 72 31.95 -2.85 -15.99
C ILE A 72 30.98 -3.37 -14.95
N PHE A 73 31.08 -2.84 -13.73
CA PHE A 73 30.12 -3.11 -12.67
C PHE A 73 29.11 -1.96 -12.61
N ILE A 74 27.83 -2.31 -12.56
CA ILE A 74 26.75 -1.32 -12.45
C ILE A 74 26.55 -1.03 -10.96
N GLU A 75 26.66 0.25 -10.60
CA GLU A 75 26.36 0.69 -9.24
C GLU A 75 24.85 0.70 -9.00
N ASP A 76 24.47 0.29 -7.80
CA ASP A 76 23.09 0.22 -7.34
C ASP A 76 22.53 1.61 -7.02
N ILE A 77 21.26 1.83 -7.34
CA ILE A 77 20.49 2.99 -6.89
C ILE A 77 19.25 2.48 -6.15
N ASN A 78 18.74 3.26 -5.19
CA ASN A 78 17.55 2.86 -4.43
C ASN A 78 16.28 3.14 -5.26
N ASP A 79 15.95 2.27 -6.20
CA ASP A 79 14.80 2.42 -7.09
C ASP A 79 13.77 1.29 -7.00
N ASN A 80 13.97 0.32 -6.11
CA ASN A 80 12.97 -0.69 -5.79
C ASN A 80 12.38 -0.48 -4.39
N ASN A 81 11.05 -0.63 -4.29
CA ASN A 81 10.38 -0.62 -2.99
C ASN A 81 10.45 -2.01 -2.35
N PRO A 82 10.55 -2.10 -1.01
CA PRO A 82 10.43 -3.38 -0.32
C PRO A 82 9.09 -4.05 -0.67
N LYS A 83 9.14 -5.33 -1.03
CA LYS A 83 7.98 -6.14 -1.41
C LYS A 83 7.64 -7.12 -0.31
N VAL A 84 6.45 -6.98 0.26
CA VAL A 84 5.91 -7.93 1.25
C VAL A 84 5.51 -9.23 0.55
N ILE A 85 6.18 -10.32 0.93
CA ILE A 85 5.92 -11.67 0.42
C ILE A 85 4.95 -12.41 1.35
N LEU A 86 5.03 -12.16 2.66
CA LEU A 86 4.09 -12.70 3.64
C LEU A 86 3.74 -11.67 4.73
N PRO A 87 2.48 -11.69 5.23
CA PRO A 87 1.37 -12.48 4.71
C PRO A 87 0.83 -11.93 3.38
N SER A 88 0.20 -12.77 2.56
CA SER A 88 -0.45 -12.31 1.32
C SER A 88 -1.58 -11.32 1.65
N SER A 89 -1.70 -10.27 0.85
CA SER A 89 -2.50 -9.06 1.10
C SER A 89 -3.99 -9.26 1.39
N ASN A 90 -4.50 -10.50 1.28
CA ASN A 90 -5.92 -10.82 1.36
C ASN A 90 -6.31 -11.72 2.55
N TYR A 91 -5.36 -12.22 3.37
CA TYR A 91 -5.66 -13.40 4.22
C TYR A 91 -5.10 -13.45 5.64
N SER A 92 -4.62 -12.36 6.22
CA SER A 92 -4.00 -12.41 7.56
C SER A 92 -4.96 -12.11 8.70
N CYS A 93 -6.15 -12.72 8.75
CA CYS A 93 -6.90 -12.77 10.01
C CYS A 93 -6.38 -13.96 10.83
N LEU A 94 -5.54 -13.69 11.83
CA LEU A 94 -4.95 -14.73 12.67
C LEU A 94 -5.61 -14.73 14.04
N VAL A 95 -6.03 -15.90 14.51
CA VAL A 95 -6.65 -16.05 15.82
C VAL A 95 -5.59 -16.22 16.89
N VAL A 96 -5.64 -15.38 17.92
CA VAL A 96 -4.77 -15.44 19.09
C VAL A 96 -5.61 -15.80 20.31
N SER A 97 -5.20 -16.82 21.06
CA SER A 97 -5.89 -17.19 22.29
C SER A 97 -5.51 -16.23 23.42
N PRO A 98 -6.45 -15.79 24.26
CA PRO A 98 -6.14 -15.03 25.47
C PRO A 98 -5.17 -15.75 26.43
N GLY A 99 -5.11 -17.08 26.37
CA GLY A 99 -4.16 -17.89 27.14
C GLY A 99 -2.76 -17.97 26.52
N THR A 100 -2.51 -17.29 25.40
CA THR A 100 -1.19 -17.30 24.74
C THR A 100 -0.14 -16.65 25.66
N PRO A 101 0.98 -17.32 25.94
CA PRO A 101 2.04 -16.76 26.78
C PRO A 101 2.68 -15.51 26.18
N VAL A 102 3.07 -14.57 27.04
CA VAL A 102 3.87 -13.40 26.66
C VAL A 102 5.18 -13.85 26.01
N GLY A 103 5.59 -13.13 24.96
CA GLY A 103 6.76 -13.45 24.15
C GLY A 103 6.50 -14.43 23.01
N THR A 104 5.30 -15.04 22.93
CA THR A 104 4.95 -15.92 21.81
C THR A 104 4.95 -15.14 20.50
N ASN A 105 5.62 -15.69 19.47
CA ASN A 105 5.56 -15.15 18.11
C ASN A 105 4.21 -15.54 17.49
N VAL A 106 3.38 -14.55 17.18
CA VAL A 106 2.03 -14.71 16.63
C VAL A 106 2.09 -14.86 15.11
N THR A 107 2.91 -14.02 14.46
CA THR A 107 3.08 -14.04 13.00
C THR A 107 4.35 -13.30 12.60
N LYS A 108 4.61 -13.23 11.30
CA LYS A 108 5.77 -12.54 10.75
C LYS A 108 5.40 -11.78 9.49
N VAL A 109 5.86 -10.55 9.38
CA VAL A 109 5.94 -9.85 8.09
C VAL A 109 7.27 -10.22 7.46
N TYR A 110 7.22 -10.79 6.27
CA TYR A 110 8.40 -11.11 5.48
C TYR A 110 8.37 -10.29 4.21
N ALA A 111 9.39 -9.47 4.02
CA ALA A 111 9.59 -8.67 2.83
C ALA A 111 10.98 -8.90 2.24
N ILE A 112 11.09 -8.65 0.94
CA ILE A 112 12.34 -8.67 0.18
C ILE A 112 12.46 -7.35 -0.56
N ASP A 113 13.67 -6.95 -0.88
CA ASP A 113 13.96 -5.79 -1.70
C ASP A 113 14.98 -6.23 -2.76
N GLU A 114 14.78 -5.77 -4.00
CA GLU A 114 15.57 -6.22 -5.16
C GLU A 114 16.89 -5.45 -5.28
N ASP A 115 17.03 -4.31 -4.58
CA ASP A 115 18.23 -3.48 -4.54
C ASP A 115 19.40 -4.18 -3.79
N SER A 116 20.55 -3.52 -3.70
CA SER A 116 21.76 -4.10 -3.09
C SER A 116 22.24 -3.38 -1.83
N GLY A 117 22.85 -4.15 -0.92
CA GLY A 117 23.49 -3.60 0.28
C GLY A 117 22.52 -2.86 1.20
N VAL A 118 22.75 -1.55 1.39
CA VAL A 118 21.92 -0.74 2.29
C VAL A 118 20.56 -0.40 1.67
N ASN A 119 20.47 -0.37 0.34
CA ASN A 119 19.24 -0.09 -0.38
C ASN A 119 18.24 -1.26 -0.27
N SER A 120 18.70 -2.48 0.03
CA SER A 120 17.84 -3.61 0.37
C SER A 120 17.80 -4.00 1.85
N GLU A 121 18.38 -3.18 2.74
CA GLU A 121 18.33 -3.46 4.19
C GLU A 121 16.97 -3.04 4.78
N ILE A 122 16.12 -4.03 5.03
CA ILE A 122 14.74 -3.82 5.46
C ILE A 122 14.61 -3.64 6.98
N THR A 123 13.75 -2.69 7.36
CA THR A 123 13.28 -2.47 8.73
C THR A 123 11.74 -2.45 8.80
N TYR A 124 11.22 -2.88 9.95
CA TYR A 124 9.78 -3.01 10.21
C TYR A 124 9.35 -2.09 11.35
N SER A 125 8.19 -1.45 11.22
CA SER A 125 7.64 -0.62 12.30
C SER A 125 6.12 -0.55 12.25
N VAL A 126 5.49 -0.43 13.43
CA VAL A 126 4.05 -0.16 13.53
C VAL A 126 3.82 1.35 13.39
N VAL A 127 2.86 1.73 12.56
CA VAL A 127 2.40 3.11 12.41
C VAL A 127 1.20 3.32 13.33
N ALA A 128 1.47 3.90 14.50
CA ALA A 128 0.46 4.35 15.43
C ALA A 128 1.03 5.44 16.35
N PRO A 129 0.20 6.26 17.00
CA PRO A 129 0.66 7.16 18.05
C PRO A 129 1.42 6.39 19.14
N LYS A 130 2.44 7.01 19.75
CA LYS A 130 3.25 6.35 20.79
C LYS A 130 2.42 5.78 21.94
N SER A 131 1.37 6.48 22.36
CA SER A 131 0.45 6.00 23.41
C SER A 131 -0.29 4.72 22.99
N VAL A 132 -0.71 4.63 21.73
CA VAL A 132 -1.36 3.43 21.18
C VAL A 132 -0.37 2.28 21.05
N GLN A 133 0.85 2.53 20.58
CA GLN A 133 1.90 1.50 20.51
C GLN A 133 2.31 0.97 21.89
N GLN A 134 2.38 1.85 22.90
CA GLN A 134 2.75 1.47 24.26
C GLN A 134 1.69 0.60 24.93
N ASN A 135 0.42 0.85 24.63
CA ASN A 135 -0.71 0.11 25.18
C ASN A 135 -1.12 -1.10 24.34
N SER A 136 -0.56 -1.27 23.14
CA SER A 136 -0.87 -2.41 22.27
C SER A 136 -0.30 -3.70 22.88
N PRO A 137 -1.10 -4.80 22.92
CA PRO A 137 -0.59 -6.07 23.41
C PRO A 137 0.39 -6.73 22.43
N PHE A 138 0.49 -6.22 21.20
CA PHE A 138 1.37 -6.74 20.16
C PHE A 138 2.55 -5.80 19.89
N GLN A 139 3.69 -6.38 19.55
CA GLN A 139 4.87 -5.65 19.12
C GLN A 139 5.48 -6.28 17.87
N VAL A 140 6.10 -5.46 17.01
CA VAL A 140 6.90 -5.92 15.88
C VAL A 140 8.37 -5.76 16.18
N ASP A 141 9.16 -6.80 15.92
CA ASP A 141 10.62 -6.68 15.95
C ASP A 141 11.11 -5.99 14.68
N SER A 142 11.90 -4.92 14.86
CA SER A 142 12.30 -4.02 13.78
C SER A 142 13.20 -4.65 12.71
N LYS A 143 13.87 -5.78 13.00
CA LYS A 143 14.82 -6.43 12.09
C LYS A 143 14.25 -7.70 11.47
N SER A 144 13.58 -8.50 12.28
CA SER A 144 13.05 -9.80 11.85
C SER A 144 11.63 -9.71 11.28
N GLY A 145 10.87 -8.65 11.59
CA GLY A 145 9.46 -8.55 11.20
C GLY A 145 8.54 -9.50 12.00
N ASN A 146 9.06 -10.15 13.05
CA ASN A 146 8.26 -11.00 13.94
C ASN A 146 7.29 -10.15 14.76
N ILE A 147 6.02 -10.55 14.77
CA ILE A 147 4.97 -9.94 15.57
C ILE A 147 4.71 -10.85 16.76
N SER A 148 5.01 -10.35 17.96
CA SER A 148 4.93 -11.12 19.19
C SER A 148 4.00 -10.48 20.21
N LEU A 149 3.53 -11.29 21.15
CA LEU A 149 2.74 -10.82 22.27
C LEU A 149 3.65 -10.17 23.32
N ARG A 150 3.40 -8.91 23.68
CA ARG A 150 4.21 -8.12 24.61
C ARG A 150 3.69 -8.15 26.05
N GLN A 151 2.38 -8.32 26.22
CA GLN A 151 1.72 -8.36 27.53
C GLN A 151 0.62 -9.43 27.54
N GLU A 152 0.19 -9.83 28.72
CA GLU A 152 -0.91 -10.78 28.87
C GLU A 152 -2.19 -10.21 28.26
N LEU A 153 -2.96 -11.06 27.56
CA LEU A 153 -4.22 -10.65 26.95
C LEU A 153 -5.34 -10.67 28.00
N LEU A 154 -5.92 -9.50 28.23
CA LEU A 154 -7.02 -9.31 29.17
C LEU A 154 -8.37 -9.41 28.47
N GLN A 155 -9.45 -9.36 29.26
CA GLN A 155 -10.81 -9.39 28.69
C GLN A 155 -11.09 -8.17 27.81
N GLU A 156 -10.50 -7.01 28.10
CA GLU A 156 -10.57 -5.82 27.24
C GLU A 156 -9.82 -5.96 25.90
N ASP A 157 -8.87 -6.89 25.80
CA ASP A 157 -8.12 -7.13 24.56
C ASP A 157 -8.86 -8.07 23.59
N MET A 158 -10.04 -8.55 23.95
CA MET A 158 -10.85 -9.41 23.10
C MET A 158 -11.33 -8.66 21.84
N GLY A 159 -11.27 -9.32 20.69
CA GLY A 159 -11.73 -8.75 19.41
C GLY A 159 -10.61 -8.51 18.41
N MET A 160 -10.89 -7.65 17.43
CA MET A 160 -10.01 -7.42 16.28
C MET A 160 -8.99 -6.32 16.57
N HIS A 161 -7.71 -6.66 16.39
CA HIS A 161 -6.57 -5.75 16.47
C HIS A 161 -5.97 -5.59 15.08
N ASN A 162 -5.91 -4.35 14.59
CA ASN A 162 -5.36 -4.05 13.27
C ASN A 162 -4.00 -3.36 13.45
N LEU A 163 -2.94 -4.03 13.01
CA LEU A 163 -1.60 -3.47 13.00
C LEU A 163 -1.29 -2.95 11.60
N PHE A 164 -1.05 -1.64 11.49
CA PHE A 164 -0.57 -1.03 10.26
C PHE A 164 0.96 -1.01 10.29
N ILE A 165 1.60 -1.83 9.45
CA ILE A 165 3.05 -2.01 9.45
C ILE A 165 3.63 -1.32 8.23
N VAL A 166 4.67 -0.51 8.45
CA VAL A 166 5.56 0.00 7.42
C VAL A 166 6.78 -0.90 7.35
N VAL A 167 7.07 -1.35 6.14
CA VAL A 167 8.31 -2.03 5.74
C VAL A 167 9.11 -1.04 4.93
N ARG A 168 10.33 -0.73 5.35
CA ARG A 168 11.14 0.35 4.79
C ARG A 168 12.58 -0.12 4.62
N ASP A 169 13.21 0.17 3.49
CA ASP A 169 14.64 -0.01 3.31
C ASP A 169 15.45 1.12 3.99
N ASN A 170 16.78 1.01 3.97
CA ASN A 170 17.68 2.05 4.46
C ASN A 170 18.38 2.81 3.33
N GLY A 171 17.80 2.78 2.12
CA GLY A 171 18.46 3.25 0.93
C GLY A 171 18.64 4.76 0.85
N LYS A 172 19.54 5.17 -0.04
CA LYS A 172 19.90 6.58 -0.29
C LYS A 172 19.64 6.95 -1.75
N PRO A 173 19.25 8.21 -2.06
CA PRO A 173 19.17 9.37 -1.16
C PRO A 173 17.96 9.36 -0.23
N THR A 174 16.90 8.64 -0.60
CA THR A 174 15.66 8.56 0.16
C THR A 174 15.27 7.11 0.37
N PRO A 175 14.96 6.71 1.61
CA PRO A 175 14.41 5.38 1.88
C PRO A 175 13.06 5.17 1.19
N LEU A 176 12.85 4.01 0.58
CA LEU A 176 11.58 3.60 0.02
C LEU A 176 10.83 2.71 1.04
N TYR A 177 9.54 2.51 0.80
CA TYR A 177 8.72 1.73 1.73
C TYR A 177 7.46 1.15 1.09
N THR A 178 6.95 0.12 1.73
CA THR A 178 5.64 -0.50 1.48
C THR A 178 4.89 -0.66 2.79
N THR A 179 3.57 -0.71 2.74
CA THR A 179 2.71 -0.87 3.92
C THR A 179 1.88 -2.13 3.84
N VAL A 180 1.62 -2.76 4.99
CA VAL A 180 0.75 -3.94 5.11
C VAL A 180 -0.12 -3.87 6.37
N TRP A 181 -1.36 -4.34 6.24
CA TRP A 181 -2.27 -4.54 7.38
C TRP A 181 -2.16 -5.98 7.90
N ILE A 182 -2.08 -6.11 9.22
CA ILE A 182 -2.16 -7.40 9.92
C ILE A 182 -3.36 -7.36 10.84
N ASN A 183 -4.29 -8.31 10.66
CA ASN A 183 -5.52 -8.38 11.42
C ASN A 183 -5.41 -9.54 12.43
N LEU A 184 -5.35 -9.24 13.71
CA LEU A 184 -5.25 -10.24 14.77
C LEU A 184 -6.59 -10.30 15.50
N LEU A 185 -7.22 -11.47 15.52
CA LEU A 185 -8.46 -11.70 16.26
C LEU A 185 -8.13 -12.39 17.58
N VAL A 186 -8.28 -11.67 18.69
CA VAL A 186 -8.16 -12.25 20.02
C VAL A 186 -9.48 -12.90 20.40
N ASN A 187 -9.51 -14.23 20.53
CA ASN A 187 -10.71 -14.98 20.85
C ASN A 187 -10.45 -16.20 21.75
N LYS A 188 -11.37 -16.47 22.69
CA LYS A 188 -11.32 -17.60 23.65
C LYS A 188 -11.50 -18.95 22.98
N SER A 189 -12.14 -19.01 21.80
CA SER A 189 -12.31 -20.24 21.02
C SER A 189 -11.52 -20.14 19.72
N THR A 190 -10.52 -21.01 19.57
CA THR A 190 -9.80 -21.23 18.30
C THR A 190 -10.59 -22.13 17.34
N ASP A 191 -11.72 -22.70 17.78
CA ASP A 191 -12.47 -23.76 17.09
C ASP A 191 -13.32 -23.29 15.90
N GLN A 192 -13.20 -22.01 15.47
CA GLN A 192 -13.94 -21.49 14.31
C GLN A 192 -13.10 -20.70 13.30
N CYS A 193 -11.76 -20.75 13.38
CA CYS A 193 -10.93 -20.28 12.28
C CYS A 193 -10.18 -21.48 11.67
N HIS A 194 -10.93 -22.32 10.97
CA HIS A 194 -10.36 -23.23 9.99
C HIS A 194 -9.87 -22.40 8.80
N LEU A 195 -8.63 -21.91 8.87
CA LEU A 195 -7.83 -21.69 7.68
C LEU A 195 -7.40 -23.09 7.23
N ASP A 196 -8.13 -23.68 6.29
CA ASP A 196 -7.74 -24.95 5.69
C ASP A 196 -6.34 -24.79 5.07
N ARG A 197 -5.35 -25.33 5.82
CA ARG A 197 -3.93 -25.48 5.50
C ARG A 197 -3.16 -24.17 5.29
N ALA A 198 -2.41 -23.77 6.31
CA ALA A 198 -1.19 -23.01 6.06
C ALA A 198 -0.28 -23.84 5.13
N PRO A 199 0.23 -23.28 4.01
CA PRO A 199 1.17 -24.01 3.18
C PRO A 199 2.46 -24.27 3.98
N THR A 200 2.73 -25.54 4.27
CA THR A 200 4.03 -25.98 4.77
C THR A 200 5.05 -25.79 3.65
N TRP A 201 6.01 -24.89 3.85
CA TRP A 201 7.10 -24.64 2.92
C TRP A 201 7.99 -25.89 2.84
N THR A 202 8.02 -26.54 1.68
CA THR A 202 8.88 -27.72 1.40
C THR A 202 10.15 -27.35 0.60
N GLY A 203 10.47 -26.06 0.48
CA GLY A 203 11.71 -25.60 -0.14
C GLY A 203 11.83 -25.90 -1.64
N ARG A 204 10.72 -26.05 -2.38
CA ARG A 204 10.74 -26.31 -3.82
C ARG A 204 9.87 -25.28 -4.56
N SER A 205 10.42 -24.71 -5.62
CA SER A 205 9.94 -23.54 -6.37
C SER A 205 8.81 -23.82 -7.36
N ASP A 206 7.87 -24.73 -7.05
CA ASP A 206 6.81 -25.10 -7.97
C ASP A 206 5.46 -24.60 -7.44
N TRP A 207 4.99 -23.48 -7.98
CA TRP A 207 3.68 -22.89 -7.72
C TRP A 207 2.59 -23.81 -8.27
N VAL A 208 1.75 -24.39 -7.40
CA VAL A 208 0.56 -25.14 -7.81
C VAL A 208 -0.69 -24.29 -7.59
N GLU A 209 -1.37 -24.03 -8.71
CA GLU A 209 -2.75 -23.56 -8.82
C GLU A 209 -3.69 -24.36 -7.89
N SER A 210 -4.01 -23.81 -6.72
CA SER A 210 -5.18 -24.25 -5.94
C SER A 210 -5.48 -23.25 -4.81
N ALA A 211 -5.85 -22.03 -5.19
CA ALA A 211 -6.38 -21.05 -4.23
C ALA A 211 -7.67 -20.42 -4.78
N SER A 212 -8.66 -21.25 -5.06
CA SER A 212 -10.06 -20.83 -5.14
C SER A 212 -10.81 -21.39 -3.94
N MET A 213 -10.55 -20.87 -2.75
CA MET A 213 -11.45 -21.08 -1.62
C MET A 213 -11.36 -19.86 -0.70
N SER A 214 -12.41 -19.04 -0.70
CA SER A 214 -12.61 -17.98 0.27
C SER A 214 -12.91 -18.60 1.65
N PRO A 215 -12.19 -18.25 2.73
CA PRO A 215 -12.61 -18.63 4.07
C PRO A 215 -13.88 -17.86 4.42
N ILE A 216 -14.98 -18.58 4.60
CA ILE A 216 -16.19 -18.05 5.21
C ILE A 216 -15.95 -18.13 6.73
N CYS A 217 -15.38 -17.08 7.32
CA CYS A 217 -15.58 -16.87 8.74
C CYS A 217 -17.04 -16.44 8.89
N GLU A 218 -17.91 -17.37 9.31
CA GLU A 218 -19.20 -17.01 9.89
C GLU A 218 -18.92 -16.23 11.17
N VAL A 219 -18.73 -14.92 11.03
CA VAL A 219 -18.64 -14.03 12.15
C VAL A 219 -20.02 -14.04 12.81
N GLU A 220 -20.09 -14.30 14.12
CA GLU A 220 -21.30 -14.11 14.94
C GLU A 220 -21.90 -12.68 14.85
N THR A 221 -21.24 -11.76 14.14
CA THR A 221 -21.82 -10.48 13.72
C THR A 221 -22.98 -10.65 12.76
N ALA A 222 -23.09 -11.74 11.98
CA ALA A 222 -24.22 -11.94 11.06
C ALA A 222 -25.57 -12.04 11.80
N ARG A 223 -25.61 -12.72 12.96
CA ARG A 223 -26.81 -12.75 13.82
C ARG A 223 -27.12 -11.38 14.42
N SER A 224 -26.09 -10.61 14.76
CA SER A 224 -26.25 -9.27 15.34
C SER A 224 -26.72 -8.24 14.31
N VAL A 225 -26.18 -8.28 13.08
CA VAL A 225 -26.58 -7.40 11.98
C VAL A 225 -27.99 -7.74 11.49
N GLN A 226 -28.34 -9.03 11.39
CA GLN A 226 -29.72 -9.44 11.08
C GLN A 226 -30.71 -9.02 12.16
N ALA A 227 -30.33 -9.10 13.44
CA ALA A 227 -31.16 -8.62 14.54
C ALA A 227 -31.32 -7.09 14.48
N ILE A 228 -30.25 -6.32 14.28
CA ILE A 228 -30.31 -4.85 14.13
C ILE A 228 -31.19 -4.48 12.93
N TYR A 229 -31.03 -5.14 11.79
CA TYR A 229 -31.85 -4.92 10.61
C TYR A 229 -33.33 -5.22 10.88
N PHE A 230 -33.63 -6.33 11.55
CA PHE A 230 -34.99 -6.68 11.95
C PHE A 230 -35.60 -5.64 12.89
N TYR A 231 -34.86 -5.16 13.89
CA TYR A 231 -35.30 -4.09 14.79
C TYR A 231 -35.55 -2.77 14.06
N LEU A 232 -34.67 -2.39 13.12
CA LEU A 232 -34.85 -1.17 12.32
C LEU A 232 -36.10 -1.27 11.43
N VAL A 233 -36.32 -2.41 10.77
CA VAL A 233 -37.53 -2.65 9.95
C VAL A 233 -38.78 -2.62 10.82
N LEU A 234 -38.76 -3.24 12.00
CA LEU A 234 -39.88 -3.21 12.95
C LEU A 234 -40.18 -1.78 13.41
N CYS A 235 -39.15 -1.00 13.79
CA CYS A 235 -39.32 0.40 14.17
C CYS A 235 -39.92 1.23 13.04
N MET A 236 -39.44 1.09 11.80
CA MET A 236 -39.99 1.79 10.64
C MET A 236 -41.45 1.40 10.36
N ALA A 237 -41.81 0.13 10.53
CA ALA A 237 -43.20 -0.33 10.40
C ALA A 237 -44.11 0.28 11.48
N VAL A 238 -43.66 0.36 12.74
CA VAL A 238 -44.42 1.01 13.81
C VAL A 238 -44.61 2.51 13.52
N VAL A 239 -43.55 3.21 13.08
CA VAL A 239 -43.62 4.64 12.74
C VAL A 239 -44.60 4.89 11.60
N THR A 240 -44.57 4.07 10.54
CA THR A 240 -45.50 4.23 9.41
C THR A 240 -46.96 3.98 9.81
N VAL A 241 -47.22 3.00 10.68
CA VAL A 241 -48.55 2.75 11.23
C VAL A 241 -49.04 3.93 12.09
N VAL A 242 -48.19 4.47 12.96
CA VAL A 242 -48.52 5.65 13.79
C VAL A 242 -48.79 6.88 12.90
N LEU A 243 -47.98 7.11 11.88
CA LEU A 243 -48.19 8.20 10.91
C LEU A 243 -49.50 8.01 10.13
N PHE A 244 -49.83 6.79 9.73
CA PHE A 244 -51.09 6.49 9.05
C PHE A 244 -52.31 6.76 9.96
N PHE A 245 -52.27 6.33 11.22
CA PHE A 245 -53.38 6.59 12.15
C PHE A 245 -53.50 8.07 12.51
N THR A 246 -52.39 8.78 12.72
CA THR A 246 -52.42 10.22 13.03
C THR A 246 -52.94 11.03 11.85
N THR A 247 -52.50 10.74 10.63
CA THR A 247 -53.01 11.37 9.41
C THR A 247 -54.48 11.03 9.16
N ALA A 248 -54.90 9.78 9.36
CA ALA A 248 -56.31 9.39 9.27
C ALA A 248 -57.18 10.11 10.33
N CYS A 249 -56.71 10.24 11.57
CA CYS A 249 -57.38 11.01 12.61
C CYS A 249 -57.51 12.49 12.24
N LEU A 250 -56.45 13.11 11.69
CA LEU A 250 -56.50 14.50 11.21
C LEU A 250 -57.48 14.66 10.05
N PHE A 251 -57.52 13.71 9.12
CA PHE A 251 -58.43 13.71 7.97
C PHE A 251 -59.91 13.53 8.40
N LEU A 252 -60.17 12.66 9.38
CA LEU A 252 -61.50 12.49 9.97
C LEU A 252 -61.93 13.72 10.78
N LYS A 253 -60.99 14.43 11.42
CA LYS A 253 -61.26 15.69 12.13
C LYS A 253 -61.62 16.82 11.15
N HIS A 254 -60.98 16.85 9.97
CA HIS A 254 -61.29 17.81 8.90
C HIS A 254 -62.64 17.58 8.21
N ARG A 255 -63.20 16.36 8.22
CA ARG A 255 -64.53 16.08 7.66
C ARG A 255 -65.70 16.50 8.57
N LYS A 256 -65.46 16.85 9.84
CA LYS A 256 -66.48 17.37 10.77
C LYS A 256 -66.41 18.89 10.89
N CYS A 257 -66.73 19.61 9.82
CA CYS A 257 -67.13 21.02 9.90
C CYS A 257 -68.47 21.22 9.18
N PRO A 258 -69.54 21.64 9.87
CA PRO A 258 -70.78 22.06 9.22
C PRO A 258 -70.64 23.48 8.64
N PRO A 259 -71.45 23.86 7.63
CA PRO A 259 -71.32 25.16 6.98
C PRO A 259 -71.78 26.27 7.93
N LYS A 260 -70.94 27.27 8.17
CA LYS A 260 -71.35 28.50 8.88
C LYS A 260 -71.98 29.48 7.89
N LYS A 261 -73.29 29.68 8.03
CA LYS A 261 -73.97 30.92 7.59
C LYS A 261 -73.58 32.06 8.53
N LYS A 262 -73.21 33.23 7.99
CA LYS A 262 -73.41 34.52 8.66
C LYS A 262 -73.82 35.60 7.65
N THR A 263 -75.03 36.09 7.87
CA THR A 263 -75.62 37.35 7.40
C THR A 263 -74.91 38.56 8.02
N GLY A 264 -74.89 39.67 7.30
CA GLY A 264 -74.15 40.89 7.66
C GLY A 264 -74.93 41.97 8.42
N HIS A 265 -74.19 43.04 8.72
CA HIS A 265 -74.47 44.49 8.68
C HIS A 265 -73.62 45.20 9.77
N THR A 266 -72.53 45.87 9.37
CA THR A 266 -72.34 47.33 9.20
C THR A 266 -72.37 48.14 10.48
N GLU A 267 -71.23 48.74 10.82
CA GLU A 267 -71.15 50.20 11.04
C GLU A 267 -69.73 50.69 10.75
N GLU A 268 -69.67 51.78 10.00
CA GLU A 268 -68.50 52.53 9.55
C GLU A 268 -67.84 53.28 10.72
N ASN A 269 -66.54 53.57 10.60
CA ASN A 269 -66.02 54.93 10.75
C ASN A 269 -64.55 55.03 10.30
N GLU A 270 -64.39 55.70 9.16
CA GLU A 270 -63.42 56.73 8.79
C GLU A 270 -61.89 56.55 9.04
N ILE A 271 -61.18 56.63 7.91
CA ILE A 271 -59.74 56.90 7.65
C ILE A 271 -59.56 58.46 7.75
N PRO A 272 -58.39 59.14 7.97
CA PRO A 272 -57.14 58.82 7.26
C PRO A 272 -55.73 59.37 7.70
N LEU A 273 -54.72 58.80 7.02
CA LEU A 273 -53.48 59.40 6.44
C LEU A 273 -52.21 59.74 7.29
N ARG A 274 -51.08 59.21 6.75
CA ARG A 274 -49.74 59.82 6.55
C ARG A 274 -48.83 59.95 7.80
N ILE A 275 -47.50 59.73 7.77
CA ILE A 275 -46.46 59.85 6.72
C ILE A 275 -45.10 59.34 7.27
N LYS A 276 -44.23 58.76 6.39
CA LYS A 276 -42.74 58.81 6.35
C LYS A 276 -41.91 58.24 7.53
N ASP A 277 -40.68 57.74 7.40
CA ASP A 277 -39.72 57.62 6.30
C ASP A 277 -38.57 56.67 6.75
N LYS A 278 -37.97 55.99 5.76
CA LYS A 278 -36.52 55.82 5.52
C LYS A 278 -35.56 54.93 6.36
N TYR A 279 -34.91 54.04 5.59
CA TYR A 279 -33.49 53.59 5.55
C TYR A 279 -32.94 52.84 6.80
N TYR A 280 -32.04 51.85 6.70
CA TYR A 280 -30.87 51.67 5.83
C TYR A 280 -30.59 50.16 5.63
N SER A 281 -29.93 49.83 4.51
CA SER A 281 -29.40 48.53 4.11
C SER A 281 -27.92 48.37 4.50
N ASP A 282 -27.44 47.13 4.46
CA ASP A 282 -26.03 46.71 4.28
C ASP A 282 -25.05 47.04 5.44
N GLU A 283 -24.12 46.17 5.82
CA GLU A 283 -23.32 45.17 5.06
C GLU A 283 -23.28 43.78 5.74
#